data_AF-A0A7X3Z6U9-F1
#
_entry.id   AF-A0A7X3Z6U9-F1
#
_cell.length_a   1.000
_cell.length_b   1.000
_cell.length_c   1.000
_cell.angle_alpha   90.00
_cell.angle_beta   90.00
_cell.angle_gamma   90.00
#
_symmetry.space_group_name_H-M   'P 1'
#
loop_
_entity.id
_entity.type
_entity.pdbx_description
1 polymer ?
#
loop_
_entity_poly.entity_id
_entity_poly.type
_entity_poly.pdbx_seq_one_letter_code
_entity_poly.pdbx_strand_id
1 'polypeptide(L)'
;MTHCFKIRVYYEDTDLAGIVYYANYLKFIERARTEWVRERGVDQAKLKEGHGIVFAVRRVEADYLAPARFNDDLVVETRLSSHSGARIGLV
;
A
#
# COMPACT_ATOMS: atom_id res chain seq x y z
N MET A 1 -13.43 9.71 -2.78
CA MET A 1 -12.23 10.54 -2.96
C MET A 1 -11.02 9.63 -3.01
N THR A 2 -10.10 9.88 -3.93
CA THR A 2 -8.86 9.12 -4.10
C THR A 2 -7.79 9.63 -3.14
N HIS A 3 -7.18 8.74 -2.38
CA HIS A 3 -5.95 9.03 -1.64
C HIS A 3 -4.75 8.85 -2.58
N CYS A 4 -3.78 9.76 -2.50
CA CYS A 4 -2.59 9.73 -3.35
C CYS A 4 -1.33 9.72 -2.46
N PHE A 5 -0.54 8.67 -2.55
CA PHE A 5 0.69 8.49 -1.78
C PHE A 5 1.91 8.51 -2.70
N LYS A 6 2.81 9.48 -2.51
CA LYS A 6 4.00 9.63 -3.34
C LYS A 6 5.11 8.68 -2.91
N ILE A 7 5.77 8.05 -3.87
CA ILE A 7 6.91 7.16 -3.68
C ILE A 7 8.04 7.61 -4.61
N ARG A 8 9.25 7.70 -4.06
CA ARG A 8 10.48 7.76 -4.85
C ARG A 8 11.08 6.35 -4.89
N VAL A 9 11.44 5.89 -6.08
CA VAL A 9 12.15 4.61 -6.24
C VAL A 9 13.63 4.78 -5.94
N TYR A 10 14.14 3.99 -4.99
CA TYR A 10 15.55 3.93 -4.61
C TYR A 10 16.21 2.64 -5.08
N TYR A 11 17.55 2.56 -5.02
CA TYR A 11 18.29 1.35 -5.41
C TYR A 11 17.85 0.10 -4.63
N GLU A 12 17.49 0.25 -3.36
CA GLU A 12 16.98 -0.86 -2.53
C GLU A 12 15.65 -1.46 -3.04
N ASP A 13 14.92 -0.70 -3.86
CA ASP A 13 13.67 -1.17 -4.45
C ASP A 13 13.91 -2.00 -5.72
N THR A 14 15.11 -1.91 -6.32
CA THR A 14 15.44 -2.50 -7.62
C THR A 14 16.10 -3.88 -7.52
N ASP A 15 16.00 -4.69 -8.59
CA ASP A 15 16.69 -5.97 -8.74
C ASP A 15 17.74 -5.96 -9.86
N LEU A 16 18.31 -7.14 -10.16
CA LEU A 16 19.34 -7.33 -11.19
C LEU A 16 18.89 -6.87 -12.60
N ALA A 17 17.58 -6.84 -12.88
CA ALA A 17 17.06 -6.37 -14.15
C ALA A 17 16.98 -4.84 -14.26
N GLY A 18 17.37 -4.11 -13.20
CA GLY A 18 17.41 -2.64 -13.17
C GLY A 18 16.03 -2.00 -13.05
N ILE A 19 15.03 -2.77 -12.62
CA ILE A 19 13.65 -2.33 -12.37
C ILE A 19 13.26 -2.65 -10.94
N VAL A 20 12.16 -2.07 -10.46
CA VAL A 20 11.61 -2.39 -9.13
C VAL A 20 11.28 -3.88 -9.06
N TYR A 21 11.84 -4.56 -8.06
CA TYR A 21 11.53 -5.97 -7.78
C TYR A 21 10.04 -6.12 -7.50
N TYR A 22 9.37 -7.07 -8.16
CA TYR A 22 7.90 -7.16 -8.16
C TYR A 22 7.26 -7.16 -6.75
N ALA A 23 7.91 -7.77 -5.76
CA ALA A 23 7.41 -7.82 -4.39
C ALA A 23 7.51 -6.47 -3.66
N ASN A 24 8.41 -5.56 -4.08
CA ASN A 24 8.56 -4.25 -3.47
C ASN A 24 7.37 -3.33 -3.74
N TYR A 25 6.61 -3.55 -4.83
CA TYR A 25 5.33 -2.87 -5.03
C TYR A 25 4.35 -3.12 -3.87
N LEU A 26 4.39 -4.30 -3.24
CA LEU A 26 3.55 -4.59 -2.07
C LEU A 26 3.92 -3.72 -0.87
N LYS A 27 5.18 -3.34 -0.72
CA LYS A 27 5.63 -2.40 0.32
C LYS A 27 5.05 -1.00 0.06
N PHE A 28 5.03 -0.57 -1.21
CA PHE A 28 4.47 0.72 -1.58
C PHE A 28 2.96 0.79 -1.32
N ILE A 29 2.24 -0.27 -1.69
CA ILE A 29 0.80 -0.42 -1.46
C ILE A 29 0.49 -0.51 0.05
N GLU A 30 1.31 -1.21 0.83
CA GLU A 30 1.18 -1.31 2.29
C GLU A 30 1.29 0.07 2.95
N ARG A 31 2.32 0.85 2.60
CA ARG A 31 2.51 2.22 3.10
C ARG A 31 1.31 3.11 2.76
N ALA A 32 0.87 3.08 1.50
CA ALA A 32 -0.29 3.85 1.05
C ALA A 32 -1.59 3.45 1.79
N ARG A 33 -1.83 2.15 2.00
CA ARG A 33 -2.96 1.67 2.81
C ARG A 33 -2.88 2.17 4.25
N THR A 34 -1.70 2.14 4.85
CA THR A 34 -1.48 2.57 6.23
C THR A 34 -1.77 4.07 6.41
N GLU A 35 -1.35 4.91 5.45
CA GLU A 35 -1.73 6.33 5.45
C GLU A 35 -3.23 6.54 5.16
N TRP A 36 -3.80 5.77 4.24
CA TRP A 36 -5.22 5.85 3.89
C TRP A 36 -6.15 5.61 5.10
N VAL A 37 -5.82 4.63 5.95
CA VAL A 37 -6.60 4.38 7.19
C VAL A 37 -6.34 5.46 8.24
N ARG A 38 -5.10 5.96 8.35
CA ARG A 38 -4.72 7.03 9.29
C ARG A 38 -5.46 8.32 9.01
N GLU A 39 -5.54 8.74 7.75
CA GLU A 39 -6.31 9.92 7.32
C GLU A 39 -7.80 9.82 7.63
N ARG A 40 -8.31 8.59 7.81
CA ARG A 40 -9.70 8.32 8.21
C ARG A 40 -9.88 8.18 9.72
N GLY A 41 -8.87 8.58 10.50
CA GLY A 41 -8.90 8.59 11.96
C GLY A 41 -8.62 7.23 12.60
N VAL A 42 -8.19 6.23 11.82
CA VAL A 42 -7.87 4.90 12.36
C VAL A 42 -6.37 4.82 12.65
N ASP A 43 -6.02 5.00 13.92
CA ASP A 43 -4.68 4.73 14.43
C ASP A 43 -4.53 3.24 14.71
N GLN A 44 -3.81 2.54 13.83
CA GLN A 44 -3.63 1.09 13.91
C GLN A 44 -2.84 0.66 15.16
N ALA A 45 -1.93 1.49 15.68
CA ALA A 45 -1.18 1.16 16.89
C ALA A 45 -2.11 1.21 18.11
N LYS A 46 -2.91 2.27 18.23
CA LYS A 46 -3.92 2.38 19.30
C LYS A 46 -5.00 1.30 19.18
N LEU A 47 -5.39 0.93 17.97
CA LEU A 47 -6.35 -0.14 17.73
C LEU A 47 -5.83 -1.49 18.24
N LYS A 48 -4.53 -1.77 18.03
CA LYS A 48 -3.87 -2.96 18.57
C LYS A 48 -3.74 -2.90 20.09
N GLU A 49 -3.25 -1.80 20.65
CA GLU A 49 -3.00 -1.67 22.09
C GLU A 49 -4.29 -1.63 22.92
N GLY A 50 -5.28 -0.86 22.48
CA GLY A 50 -6.53 -0.65 23.22
C GLY A 50 -7.57 -1.75 23.01
N HIS A 51 -7.54 -2.45 21.88
CA HIS A 51 -8.59 -3.41 21.52
C HIS A 51 -8.07 -4.78 21.06
N GLY A 52 -6.75 -4.98 20.91
CA GLY A 52 -6.19 -6.22 20.37
C GLY A 52 -6.52 -6.45 18.89
N ILE A 53 -7.00 -5.43 18.18
CA ILE A 53 -7.46 -5.54 16.79
C ILE A 53 -6.32 -5.15 15.84
N VAL A 54 -6.10 -5.98 14.81
CA VAL A 54 -5.12 -5.73 13.75
C VAL A 54 -5.73 -5.98 12.37
N PHE A 55 -5.22 -5.29 11.36
CA PHE A 55 -5.54 -5.60 9.96
C PHE A 55 -4.63 -6.73 9.46
N ALA A 56 -5.24 -7.80 8.95
CA ALA A 56 -4.53 -8.87 8.26
C ALA A 56 -4.86 -8.85 6.76
N VAL A 57 -3.84 -8.92 5.91
CA VAL A 57 -4.02 -8.99 4.46
C VAL A 57 -4.48 -10.40 4.09
N ARG A 58 -5.72 -10.52 3.58
CA ARG A 58 -6.29 -11.81 3.15
C ARG A 58 -6.03 -12.15 1.68
N ARG A 59 -6.00 -11.15 0.80
CA ARG A 59 -5.86 -11.31 -0.65
C ARG A 59 -5.22 -10.05 -1.23
N VAL A 60 -4.31 -10.24 -2.18
CA VAL A 60 -3.74 -9.20 -3.03
C VAL A 60 -3.71 -9.74 -4.45
N GLU A 61 -4.12 -8.92 -5.39
CA GLU A 61 -3.98 -9.16 -6.83
C GLU A 61 -3.20 -7.97 -7.40
N ALA A 62 -2.23 -8.26 -8.26
CA ALA A 62 -1.40 -7.25 -8.87
C ALA A 62 -1.02 -7.67 -10.29
N ASP A 63 -1.35 -6.81 -11.26
CA ASP A 63 -0.90 -6.93 -12.63
C ASP A 63 0.25 -5.95 -12.87
N TYR A 64 1.40 -6.48 -13.26
CA TYR A 64 2.63 -5.70 -13.46
C TYR A 64 2.71 -5.25 -14.93
N LEU A 65 2.07 -4.12 -15.25
CA LEU A 65 1.89 -3.65 -16.63
C LEU A 65 3.12 -2.95 -17.21
N ALA A 66 3.82 -2.15 -16.39
CA ALA A 66 5.00 -1.40 -16.79
C ALA A 66 6.01 -1.34 -15.62
N PRO A 67 7.31 -1.46 -15.88
CA PRO A 67 8.32 -1.40 -14.83
C PRO A 67 8.64 0.05 -14.43
N ALA A 68 8.73 0.29 -13.12
CA ALA A 68 9.41 1.45 -12.57
C ALA A 68 10.91 1.20 -12.42
N ARG A 69 11.70 2.26 -12.45
CA ARG A 69 13.17 2.27 -12.39
C ARG A 69 13.66 3.20 -11.29
N PHE A 70 14.95 3.09 -10.97
CA PHE A 70 15.61 4.04 -10.06
C PHE A 70 15.31 5.49 -10.45
N ASN A 71 15.06 6.34 -9.45
CA ASN A 71 14.67 7.74 -9.56
C ASN A 71 13.27 8.04 -10.11
N ASP A 72 12.46 7.05 -10.48
CA ASP A 72 11.07 7.33 -10.85
C ASP A 72 10.29 7.88 -9.65
N ASP A 73 9.43 8.86 -9.94
CA ASP A 73 8.40 9.36 -9.03
C ASP A 73 7.09 8.62 -9.32
N LEU A 74 6.65 7.81 -8.36
CA LEU A 74 5.41 7.06 -8.44
C LEU A 74 4.34 7.67 -7.54
N VAL A 75 3.08 7.45 -7.91
CA VAL A 75 1.94 7.74 -7.05
C VAL A 75 1.16 6.43 -6.87
N VAL A 76 0.98 6.02 -5.62
CA VAL A 76 0.05 4.95 -5.27
C VAL A 76 -1.30 5.60 -4.99
N GLU A 77 -2.24 5.37 -5.88
CA GLU A 77 -3.64 5.75 -5.65
C GLU A 77 -4.33 4.69 -4.81
N THR A 78 -5.18 5.10 -3.87
CA THR A 78 -5.93 4.17 -3.03
C THR A 78 -7.37 4.63 -2.85
N ARG A 79 -8.31 3.74 -3.13
CA ARG A 79 -9.75 3.98 -3.09
C ARG A 79 -10.46 2.84 -2.37
N LEU A 80 -11.54 3.19 -1.68
CA LEU A 80 -12.44 2.18 -1.12
C LEU A 80 -13.24 1.56 -2.27
N SER A 81 -13.09 0.26 -2.45
CA SER A 81 -13.88 -0.51 -3.42
C SER A 81 -15.09 -1.15 -2.75
N SER A 82 -14.92 -1.70 -1.55
CA SER A 82 -16.01 -2.29 -0.77
C SER A 82 -15.68 -2.32 0.72
N HIS A 83 -16.71 -2.44 1.56
CA HIS A 83 -16.52 -2.70 2.99
C HIS A 83 -17.68 -3.54 3.57
N SER A 84 -17.37 -4.28 4.63
CA SER A 84 -18.34 -4.96 5.50
C SER A 84 -17.87 -4.84 6.94
N GLY A 85 -18.62 -5.39 7.90
CA GLY A 85 -18.26 -5.26 9.33
C GLY A 85 -16.86 -5.76 9.72
N ALA A 86 -16.25 -6.65 8.94
CA ALA A 86 -14.93 -7.24 9.22
C ALA A 86 -13.98 -7.24 8.02
N ARG A 87 -14.32 -6.58 6.91
CA ARG A 87 -13.52 -6.59 5.67
C ARG A 87 -13.55 -5.24 4.98
N ILE A 88 -12.40 -4.85 4.44
CA ILE A 88 -12.24 -3.65 3.61
C ILE A 88 -11.55 -4.10 2.31
N GLY A 89 -12.16 -3.76 1.18
CA GLY A 89 -11.59 -3.95 -0.15
C GLY A 89 -11.06 -2.61 -0.68
N LEU A 90 -9.79 -2.58 -1.07
CA LEU A 90 -9.12 -1.41 -1.61
C LEU A 90 -8.65 -1.69 -3.03
N VAL A 91 -8.63 -0.63 -3.83
CA VAL A 91 -8.07 -0.59 -5.19
C VAL A 91 -7.19 0.63 -5.37
#